data_AF-A0A963CPA8-F1
#
_entry.id   AF-A0A963CPA8-F1
#
_cell.length_a   1.000
_cell.length_b   1.000
_cell.length_c   1.000
_cell.angle_alpha   90.00
_cell.angle_beta   90.00
_cell.angle_gamma   90.00
#
_symmetry.space_group_name_H-M   'P 1'
#
loop_
_entity.id
_entity.type
_entity.pdbx_description
1 polymer ?
#
loop_
_entity_poly.entity_id
_entity_poly.type
_entity_poly.pdbx_seq_one_letter_code
_entity_poly.pdbx_strand_id
1 'polypeptide(L)' 'HSQLLAECQDAQNVTFDLSDVNEVDTAGVQLLISLQKQLNSVDGNLLLAGQSEQLLNTLNAFN' A
#
# COMPACT_ATOMS: atom_id res chain seq x y z
N HIS A 1 12.05 -2.92 -5.86
CA HIS A 1 10.84 -2.14 -6.24
C HIS A 1 10.00 -2.84 -7.31
N SER A 2 10.60 -3.39 -8.37
CA SER A 2 9.87 -3.94 -9.54
C SER A 2 9.27 -5.35 -9.37
N GLN A 3 9.76 -6.16 -8.43
CA GLN A 3 9.35 -7.56 -8.30
C GLN A 3 7.98 -7.71 -7.62
N LEU A 4 7.75 -6.96 -6.53
CA LEU A 4 6.47 -6.94 -5.80
C LEU A 4 5.31 -6.46 -6.70
N LEU A 5 5.56 -5.46 -7.54
CA LEU A 5 4.56 -4.93 -8.49
C LEU A 5 4.20 -5.95 -9.58
N ALA A 6 5.17 -6.75 -10.03
CA ALA A 6 4.93 -7.81 -11.01
C ALA A 6 4.09 -8.95 -10.40
N GLU A 7 4.32 -9.29 -9.12
CA GLU A 7 3.54 -10.30 -8.41
C GLU A 7 2.08 -9.87 -8.16
N CYS A 8 1.81 -8.56 -8.17
CA CYS A 8 0.48 -8.00 -7.99
C CYS A 8 -0.31 -7.80 -9.30
N GLN A 9 0.28 -8.06 -10.48
CA GLN A 9 -0.38 -7.77 -11.77
C GLN A 9 -1.65 -8.60 -12.02
N ASP A 10 -1.72 -9.81 -11.47
CA ASP A 10 -2.86 -10.71 -11.65
C ASP A 10 -3.78 -10.75 -10.41
N ALA A 11 -3.44 -10.01 -9.35
CA ALA A 11 -4.18 -10.01 -8.09
C ALA A 11 -5.22 -8.89 -8.08
N GLN A 12 -6.51 -9.25 -8.05
CA GLN A 12 -7.60 -8.29 -7.90
C GLN A 12 -7.68 -7.69 -6.49
N ASN A 13 -7.19 -8.38 -5.47
CA ASN A 13 -7.20 -7.88 -4.10
C ASN A 13 -5.86 -8.22 -3.45
N VAL A 14 -5.11 -7.19 -3.07
CA VAL A 14 -3.85 -7.34 -2.34
C VAL A 14 -4.05 -6.78 -0.95
N THR A 15 -3.80 -7.59 0.07
CA THR A 15 -3.77 -7.13 1.45
C THR A 15 -2.33 -6.91 1.87
N PHE A 16 -2.02 -5.68 2.28
CA PHE A 16 -0.74 -5.31 2.83
C PHE A 16 -0.88 -5.23 4.35
N ASP A 17 -0.27 -6.18 5.05
CA ASP A 17 -0.28 -6.21 6.51
C ASP A 17 0.79 -5.27 7.07
N LEU A 18 0.32 -4.28 7.83
CA LEU A 18 1.11 -3.24 8.48
C LEU A 18 1.12 -3.40 10.01
N SER A 19 0.65 -4.54 10.54
CA SER A 19 0.59 -4.81 11.98
C SER A 19 1.93 -4.68 12.71
N ASP A 20 3.02 -5.05 12.05
CA ASP A 20 4.39 -4.91 12.58
C ASP A 20 5.10 -3.62 12.12
N VAL A 21 4.39 -2.72 11.43
CA VAL A 21 4.95 -1.47 10.90
C VAL A 21 4.57 -0.30 11.81
N ASN A 22 5.55 0.19 12.56
CA ASN A 22 5.34 1.30 13.51
C ASN A 22 5.31 2.67 12.82
N GLU A 23 6.11 2.86 11.77
CA GLU A 23 6.24 4.12 11.05
C GLU A 23 6.49 3.87 9.57
N VAL A 24 6.01 4.78 8.73
CA VAL A 24 6.26 4.79 7.29
C VAL A 24 6.76 6.17 6.90
N ASP A 25 7.92 6.21 6.22
CA ASP A 25 8.52 7.43 5.72
C ASP A 25 7.91 7.83 4.36
N THR A 26 8.37 8.95 3.79
CA THR A 26 7.87 9.44 2.51
C THR A 26 8.10 8.45 1.35
N ALA A 27 9.17 7.65 1.41
CA ALA A 27 9.44 6.63 0.41
C ALA A 27 8.45 5.45 0.51
N GLY A 28 8.14 5.01 1.72
CA GLY A 28 7.14 3.97 1.97
C GLY A 28 5.73 4.43 1.60
N VAL A 29 5.37 5.69 1.88
CA VAL A 29 4.09 6.25 1.41
C VAL A 29 4.04 6.24 -0.13
N GLN A 30 5.11 6.65 -0.81
CA GLN A 30 5.14 6.62 -2.28
C GLN A 30 5.08 5.22 -2.87
N LEU A 31 5.65 4.23 -2.17
CA LEU A 31 5.50 2.83 -2.55
C LEU A 31 4.01 2.40 -2.47
N LEU A 32 3.32 2.71 -1.38
CA LEU A 32 1.89 2.39 -1.20
C LEU A 32 1.03 3.07 -2.27
N ILE A 33 1.29 4.35 -2.56
CA ILE A 33 0.61 5.08 -3.65
C ILE A 33 0.88 4.41 -5.01
N SER A 34 2.11 4.00 -5.28
CA SER A 34 2.47 3.34 -6.54
C SER A 34 1.79 1.98 -6.68
N LEU A 35 1.71 1.21 -5.59
CA LEU A 35 0.98 -0.06 -5.52
C LEU A 35 -0.51 0.13 -5.77
N GLN A 36 -1.14 1.10 -5.10
CA GLN A 36 -2.55 1.42 -5.30
C GLN A 36 -2.84 1.80 -6.76
N LYS A 37 -2.01 2.66 -7.37
CA LYS A 37 -2.17 3.05 -8.78
C LYS A 37 -2.06 1.86 -9.73
N GLN A 38 -1.10 0.96 -9.49
CA GLN A 38 -0.93 -0.24 -10.29
C GLN A 38 -2.12 -1.18 -10.17
N LEU A 39 -2.61 -1.42 -8.95
CA LEU A 39 -3.77 -2.28 -8.72
C LEU A 39 -5.04 -1.69 -9.35
N ASN A 40 -5.27 -0.38 -9.18
CA ASN A 40 -6.39 0.30 -9.82
C ASN A 40 -6.35 0.20 -11.36
N SER A 41 -5.16 0.08 -11.98
CA SER A 41 -5.03 -0.07 -13.43
C SER A 41 -5.52 -1.43 -13.96
N VAL A 42 -5.70 -2.41 -13.07
CA VAL A 42 -6.19 -3.76 -13.37
C VAL A 42 -7.50 -4.07 -12.65
N ASP A 43 -8.28 -3.04 -12.28
CA ASP A 43 -9.49 -3.15 -11.45
C ASP A 43 -9.27 -3.87 -10.11
N GLY A 44 -8.03 -3.87 -9.64
CA GLY A 44 -7.62 -4.42 -8.36
C GLY A 44 -7.72 -3.40 -7.22
N ASN A 45 -7.72 -3.90 -6.00
CA ASN A 45 -7.82 -3.11 -4.78
C ASN A 45 -6.67 -3.42 -3.82
N LEU A 46 -6.17 -2.38 -3.16
CA LEU A 46 -5.20 -2.49 -2.08
C LEU A 46 -5.92 -2.32 -0.74
N LEU A 47 -5.85 -3.34 0.11
CA LEU A 47 -6.35 -3.29 1.48
C LEU A 47 -5.16 -3.19 2.41
N LEU A 48 -5.17 -2.19 3.29
CA LEU A 48 -4.17 -2.06 4.33
C LEU A 48 -4.74 -2.64 5.63
N ALA A 49 -4.12 -3.70 6.15
CA ALA A 49 -4.51 -4.38 7.38
C ALA A 49 -3.53 -4.05 8.50
N GLY A 50 -3.98 -4.10 9.76
CA GLY A 50 -3.08 -3.97 10.92
C GLY A 50 -2.48 -2.59 11.17
N GLN A 51 -2.82 -1.58 10.36
CA GLN A 51 -2.27 -0.23 10.50
C GLN A 51 -2.61 0.43 11.86
N SER A 52 -1.60 0.99 12.50
CA SER A 52 -1.78 1.85 13.68
C SER A 52 -2.53 3.14 13.30
N GLU A 53 -3.19 3.77 14.28
CA GLU A 53 -3.87 5.05 14.07
C GLU A 53 -2.88 6.15 13.62
N GLN A 54 -1.64 6.10 14.10
CA GLN A 54 -0.56 7.00 13.65
C GLN A 54 -0.25 6.82 12.17
N LEU A 55 -0.18 5.57 11.71
CA LEU A 55 0.09 5.26 10.31
C LEU A 55 -1.05 5.70 9.41
N LEU A 56 -2.31 5.50 9.84
CA LEU A 56 -3.48 5.99 9.13
C LEU A 56 -3.46 7.52 9.00
N ASN A 57 -3.09 8.23 10.07
CA ASN A 57 -2.98 9.69 10.06
C ASN A 57 -1.88 10.18 9.10
N THR A 58 -0.73 9.51 9.08
CA THR A 58 0.34 9.80 8.12
C THR A 58 -0.16 9.58 6.69
N LEU A 59 -0.79 8.45 6.39
CA LEU A 59 -1.30 8.16 5.04
C LEU A 59 -2.38 9.16 4.59
N ASN A 60 -3.28 9.56 5.49
CA ASN A 60 -4.31 10.56 5.20
C ASN A 60 -3.74 11.96 4.99
N ALA A 61 -2.59 12.30 5.56
CA ALA A 61 -1.92 13.58 5.31
C ALA A 61 -1.28 13.67 3.92
N PHE A 62 -1.12 12.54 3.22
CA PHE A 62 -0.51 12.46 1.88
C PHE A 62 -1.50 12.16 0.74
N ASN A 63 -2.78 11.92 1.04
CA ASN A 63 -3.88 11.84 0.06
C ASN A 63 -4.47 13.22 -0.23
#